data_AF-A0AAW7GIS4-F1
#
_entry.id   AF-A0AAW7GIS4-F1
#
_cell.length_a   1.000
_cell.length_b   1.000
_cell.length_c   1.000
_cell.angle_alpha   90.00
_cell.angle_beta   90.00
_cell.angle_gamma   90.00
#
_symmetry.space_group_name_H-M   'P 1'
#
loop_
_entity.id
_entity.type
_entity.pdbx_description
1 polymer ?
#
loop_
_entity_poly.entity_id
_entity_poly.type
_entity_poly.pdbx_seq_one_letter_code
_entity_poly.pdbx_strand_id
1 'polypeptide(L)'
;MSSSKTLQQAIDDITIWRKGEQRAPHKPLLLLHVLAGYQQGHGRLFDYGTEVRDPLHSLLERFGPQRAQYRPDMPFWRLQGDGFWELQNAEHCSTSGSSKQPPAGELVTHNVAGGFDEQHFALLKKSNTLINTLAQQILEAHFTESIQEEIANELGFDILQNRKQRDPLFRQQVLRAYNYECAICGFNMRHDSTSVALEAAHIKWKQHGGPCEISNGLALCAIHHKAFDKGSIGLDESMRVQVSPAVNGSGIVGRLFWDFSGKEIALPMIRENYPKEGFVEWRRKEVFRG
;
A
#
# COMPACT_ATOMS: atom_id res chain seq x y z
N MET A 1 -15.88 -21.09 21.92
CA MET A 1 -14.61 -20.32 22.03
C MET A 1 -13.76 -20.56 20.79
N SER A 2 -14.24 -20.15 19.60
CA SER A 2 -13.39 -20.03 18.41
C SER A 2 -12.85 -18.59 18.45
N SER A 3 -11.59 -18.48 18.87
CA SER A 3 -11.03 -17.26 19.48
C SER A 3 -10.64 -16.20 18.44
N SER A 4 -10.62 -14.91 18.80
CA SER A 4 -10.02 -13.81 18.01
C SER A 4 -8.66 -14.15 17.34
N LYS A 5 -7.86 -15.04 17.94
CA LYS A 5 -6.60 -15.55 17.35
C LYS A 5 -6.78 -16.26 16.02
N THR A 6 -7.94 -16.88 15.74
CA THR A 6 -8.21 -17.54 14.46
C THR A 6 -8.46 -16.54 13.34
N LEU A 7 -9.11 -15.40 13.64
CA LEU A 7 -9.36 -14.35 12.64
C LEU A 7 -8.10 -13.57 12.29
N GLN A 8 -7.29 -13.21 13.29
CA GLN A 8 -6.00 -12.55 13.05
C GLN A 8 -5.09 -13.43 12.17
N GLN A 9 -5.01 -14.72 12.49
CA GLN A 9 -4.25 -15.67 11.67
C GLN A 9 -4.82 -15.79 10.25
N ALA A 10 -6.15 -15.86 10.11
CA ALA A 10 -6.78 -15.93 8.78
C ALA A 10 -6.50 -14.67 7.94
N ILE A 11 -6.42 -13.49 8.58
CA ILE A 11 -6.04 -12.23 7.92
C ILE A 11 -4.55 -12.23 7.53
N ASP A 12 -3.67 -12.77 8.35
CA ASP A 12 -2.25 -12.91 8.02
C ASP A 12 -2.02 -13.90 6.86
N ASP A 13 -2.85 -14.93 6.77
CA ASP A 13 -2.74 -16.01 5.77
C ASP A 13 -3.55 -15.75 4.49
N ILE A 14 -4.10 -14.54 4.29
CA ILE A 14 -4.91 -14.25 3.10
C ILE A 14 -4.17 -14.57 1.81
N THR A 15 -4.86 -15.28 0.92
CA THR A 15 -4.30 -15.69 -0.36
C THR A 15 -4.22 -14.50 -1.29
N ILE A 16 -3.04 -13.90 -1.38
CA ILE A 16 -2.73 -12.84 -2.33
C ILE A 16 -2.36 -13.45 -3.68
N TRP A 17 -2.94 -12.91 -4.77
CA TRP A 17 -2.54 -13.29 -6.12
C TRP A 17 -1.08 -12.93 -6.38
N ARG A 18 -0.32 -13.87 -6.94
CA ARG A 18 1.11 -13.70 -7.23
C ARG A 18 1.37 -13.90 -8.73
N LYS A 19 2.07 -12.94 -9.33
CA LYS A 19 2.67 -13.05 -10.67
C LYS A 19 4.03 -12.36 -10.65
N GLY A 20 5.09 -13.14 -10.52
CA GLY A 20 6.44 -12.60 -10.30
C GLY A 20 6.46 -11.70 -9.05
N GLU A 21 7.00 -10.49 -9.20
CA GLU A 21 7.16 -9.52 -8.11
C GLU A 21 6.04 -8.46 -8.04
N GLN A 22 4.93 -8.69 -8.75
CA GLN A 22 3.83 -7.72 -8.82
C GLN A 22 3.10 -7.58 -7.48
N ARG A 23 2.78 -6.34 -7.12
CA ARG A 23 1.92 -6.03 -5.97
C ARG A 23 0.45 -6.29 -6.32
N ALA A 24 -0.28 -6.87 -5.38
CA ALA A 24 -1.70 -7.17 -5.52
C ALA A 24 -2.50 -6.76 -4.26
N PRO A 25 -2.74 -5.45 -4.04
CA PRO A 25 -3.39 -4.93 -2.84
C PRO A 25 -4.92 -5.09 -2.82
N HIS A 26 -5.49 -5.81 -3.79
CA HIS A 26 -6.93 -5.98 -3.99
C HIS A 26 -7.69 -6.48 -2.77
N LYS A 27 -7.30 -7.64 -2.21
CA LYS A 27 -7.93 -8.18 -1.01
C LYS A 27 -7.64 -7.31 0.23
N PRO A 28 -6.40 -6.87 0.49
CA PRO A 28 -6.10 -5.93 1.59
C PRO A 28 -6.99 -4.68 1.59
N LEU A 29 -7.13 -3.99 0.46
CA LEU A 29 -7.93 -2.77 0.37
C LEU A 29 -9.43 -3.05 0.53
N LEU A 30 -9.93 -4.18 0.01
CA LEU A 30 -11.32 -4.59 0.24
C LEU A 30 -11.59 -4.83 1.73
N LEU A 31 -10.70 -5.57 2.40
CA LEU A 31 -10.86 -5.85 3.82
C LEU A 31 -10.82 -4.57 4.67
N LEU A 32 -9.92 -3.63 4.35
CA LEU A 32 -9.88 -2.33 5.00
C LEU A 32 -11.17 -1.54 4.79
N HIS A 33 -11.73 -1.51 3.57
CA HIS A 33 -13.01 -0.86 3.28
C HIS A 33 -14.16 -1.44 4.13
N VAL A 34 -14.25 -2.77 4.19
CA VAL A 34 -15.30 -3.49 4.95
C VAL A 34 -15.15 -3.28 6.46
N LEU A 35 -13.93 -3.36 6.97
CA LEU A 35 -13.62 -3.11 8.39
C LEU A 35 -14.00 -1.68 8.80
N ALA A 36 -13.75 -0.70 7.94
CA ALA A 36 -14.15 0.69 8.17
C ALA A 36 -15.68 0.83 8.24
N GLY A 37 -16.41 0.16 7.35
CA GLY A 37 -17.87 0.11 7.40
C GLY A 37 -18.39 -0.48 8.70
N TYR A 38 -17.83 -1.60 9.18
CA TYR A 38 -18.23 -2.17 10.48
C TYR A 38 -17.97 -1.23 11.65
N GLN A 39 -16.85 -0.51 11.63
CA GLN A 39 -16.56 0.51 12.66
C GLN A 39 -17.61 1.63 12.68
N GLN A 40 -18.18 1.95 11.52
CA GLN A 40 -19.26 2.94 11.36
C GLN A 40 -20.66 2.37 11.63
N GLY A 41 -20.76 1.12 12.09
CA GLY A 41 -22.03 0.48 12.43
C GLY A 41 -22.77 -0.16 11.25
N HIS A 42 -22.10 -0.36 10.11
CA HIS A 42 -22.67 -1.00 8.94
C HIS A 42 -23.17 -2.44 9.23
N GLY A 43 -24.16 -2.89 8.44
CA GLY A 43 -24.61 -4.28 8.44
C GLY A 43 -23.53 -5.26 8.01
N ARG A 44 -23.81 -6.57 8.12
CA ARG A 44 -22.82 -7.62 7.86
C ARG A 44 -22.34 -7.69 6.42
N LEU A 45 -23.26 -7.63 5.47
CA LEU A 45 -23.01 -7.82 4.05
C LEU A 45 -23.10 -6.48 3.32
N PHE A 46 -22.17 -6.25 2.40
CA PHE A 46 -22.08 -5.07 1.54
C PHE A 46 -22.48 -5.45 0.12
N ASP A 47 -23.39 -4.69 -0.49
CA ASP A 47 -23.74 -4.85 -1.89
C ASP A 47 -22.55 -4.52 -2.80
N TYR A 48 -22.22 -5.42 -3.72
CA TYR A 48 -21.08 -5.22 -4.61
C TYR A 48 -21.23 -3.97 -5.49
N GLY A 49 -22.40 -3.79 -6.09
CA GLY A 49 -22.65 -2.76 -7.08
C GLY A 49 -22.72 -1.35 -6.49
N THR A 50 -23.35 -1.20 -5.33
CA THR A 50 -23.59 0.11 -4.72
C THR A 50 -22.58 0.49 -3.64
N GLU A 51 -21.93 -0.48 -2.98
CA GLU A 51 -21.12 -0.20 -1.79
C GLU A 51 -19.64 -0.61 -1.91
N VAL A 52 -19.31 -1.53 -2.82
CA VAL A 52 -17.93 -2.05 -2.94
C VAL A 52 -17.24 -1.60 -4.21
N ARG A 53 -17.89 -1.70 -5.37
CA ARG A 53 -17.25 -1.56 -6.69
C ARG A 53 -16.47 -0.26 -6.82
N ASP A 54 -17.15 0.87 -6.62
CA ASP A 54 -16.56 2.19 -6.90
C ASP A 54 -15.60 2.65 -5.76
N PRO A 55 -15.93 2.45 -4.46
CA PRO A 55 -14.96 2.72 -3.38
C PRO A 55 -13.68 1.90 -3.49
N LEU A 56 -13.77 0.59 -3.78
CA LEU A 56 -12.59 -0.26 -3.94
C LEU A 56 -11.82 0.10 -5.21
N HIS A 57 -12.49 0.46 -6.30
CA HIS A 57 -11.84 0.97 -7.50
C HIS A 57 -10.98 2.20 -7.18
N SER A 58 -11.54 3.18 -6.46
CA SER A 58 -10.84 4.40 -6.04
C SER A 58 -9.61 4.08 -5.17
N LEU A 59 -9.74 3.17 -4.19
CA LEU A 59 -8.62 2.73 -3.36
C LEU A 59 -7.52 2.05 -4.20
N LEU A 60 -7.91 1.20 -5.16
CA LEU A 60 -6.95 0.51 -6.04
C LEU A 60 -6.21 1.49 -6.95
N GLU A 61 -6.90 2.46 -7.50
CA GLU A 61 -6.30 3.52 -8.29
C GLU A 61 -5.32 4.35 -7.46
N ARG A 62 -5.61 4.62 -6.19
CA ARG A 62 -4.82 5.51 -5.32
C ARG A 62 -3.69 4.87 -4.50
N PHE A 63 -3.77 3.56 -4.27
CA PHE A 63 -2.82 2.82 -3.42
C PHE A 63 -2.28 1.54 -4.06
N GLY A 64 -2.86 1.12 -5.17
CA GLY A 64 -2.34 0.04 -6.01
C GLY A 64 -1.34 0.50 -7.07
N PRO A 65 -0.67 -0.46 -7.73
CA PRO A 65 0.10 -0.19 -8.94
C PRO A 65 -0.78 0.37 -10.06
N GLN A 66 -0.18 1.10 -10.99
CA GLN A 66 -0.87 1.52 -12.20
C GLN A 66 -1.16 0.30 -13.09
N ARG A 67 -2.43 0.14 -13.48
CA ARG A 67 -2.90 -0.98 -14.30
C ARG A 67 -3.84 -0.44 -15.39
N ALA A 68 -3.88 -1.12 -16.53
CA ALA A 68 -4.81 -0.78 -17.61
C ALA A 68 -6.28 -0.99 -17.21
N GLN A 69 -6.54 -1.92 -16.29
CA GLN A 69 -7.86 -2.19 -15.75
C GLN A 69 -7.75 -2.57 -14.28
N TYR A 70 -8.57 -1.94 -13.44
CA TYR A 70 -8.77 -2.34 -12.06
C TYR A 70 -9.98 -3.28 -11.97
N ARG A 71 -9.83 -4.37 -11.20
CA ARG A 71 -10.83 -5.44 -11.10
C ARG A 71 -11.30 -5.61 -9.64
N PRO A 72 -12.16 -4.71 -9.14
CA PRO A 72 -12.69 -4.80 -7.78
C PRO A 72 -13.63 -6.00 -7.57
N ASP A 73 -14.19 -6.57 -8.64
CA ASP A 73 -14.94 -7.84 -8.66
C ASP A 73 -14.11 -9.02 -8.13
N MET A 74 -12.84 -9.06 -8.50
CA MET A 74 -11.96 -10.20 -8.25
C MET A 74 -11.68 -10.47 -6.77
N PRO A 75 -11.24 -9.49 -5.94
CA PRO A 75 -11.05 -9.73 -4.51
C PRO A 75 -12.38 -10.03 -3.81
N PHE A 76 -13.47 -9.37 -4.21
CA PHE A 76 -14.80 -9.56 -3.62
C PHE A 76 -15.30 -10.99 -3.79
N TRP A 77 -15.17 -11.54 -4.99
CA TRP A 77 -15.52 -12.94 -5.24
C TRP A 77 -14.52 -13.91 -4.59
N ARG A 78 -13.20 -13.66 -4.69
CA ARG A 78 -12.18 -14.64 -4.30
C ARG A 78 -11.94 -14.76 -2.80
N LEU A 79 -12.38 -13.80 -1.99
CA LEU A 79 -12.24 -13.90 -0.53
C LEU A 79 -13.00 -15.09 0.07
N GLN A 80 -14.04 -15.61 -0.61
CA GLN A 80 -14.76 -16.82 -0.17
C GLN A 80 -13.83 -18.04 -0.01
N GLY A 81 -12.71 -18.07 -0.76
CA GLY A 81 -11.71 -19.14 -0.67
C GLY A 81 -10.80 -19.06 0.57
N ASP A 82 -10.82 -17.95 1.30
CA ASP A 82 -9.99 -17.74 2.50
C ASP A 82 -10.72 -18.15 3.80
N GLY A 83 -11.99 -18.60 3.71
CA GLY A 83 -12.68 -19.28 4.80
C GLY A 83 -13.32 -18.38 5.87
N PHE A 84 -13.33 -17.06 5.68
CA PHE A 84 -13.97 -16.10 6.59
C PHE A 84 -14.92 -15.12 5.90
N TRP A 85 -15.21 -15.34 4.61
CA TRP A 85 -15.98 -14.44 3.74
C TRP A 85 -17.16 -15.18 3.11
N GLU A 86 -18.34 -14.58 3.20
CA GLU A 86 -19.58 -15.12 2.65
C GLU A 86 -20.13 -14.22 1.56
N LEU A 87 -20.81 -14.83 0.60
CA LEU A 87 -21.54 -14.15 -0.47
C LEU A 87 -23.02 -14.56 -0.41
N GLN A 88 -23.90 -13.60 -0.62
CA GLN A 88 -25.34 -13.78 -0.78
C GLN A 88 -25.73 -13.49 -2.24
N ASN A 89 -26.71 -14.23 -2.76
CA ASN A 89 -27.18 -14.17 -4.15
C ASN A 89 -26.14 -14.64 -5.19
N ALA A 90 -25.01 -15.22 -4.74
CA ALA A 90 -23.94 -15.72 -5.61
C ALA A 90 -24.37 -16.97 -6.41
N GLU A 91 -25.38 -17.70 -5.94
CA GLU A 91 -26.00 -18.83 -6.62
C GLU A 91 -26.68 -18.45 -7.95
N HIS A 92 -26.97 -17.16 -8.16
CA HIS A 92 -27.53 -16.65 -9.40
C HIS A 92 -26.47 -16.33 -10.45
N CYS A 93 -25.19 -16.27 -10.06
CA CYS A 93 -24.10 -15.93 -10.96
C CYS A 93 -23.57 -17.17 -11.71
N SER A 94 -23.22 -16.99 -12.98
CA SER A 94 -22.63 -18.01 -13.82
C SER A 94 -21.15 -18.16 -13.50
N THR A 95 -20.72 -19.34 -13.04
CA THR A 95 -19.31 -19.63 -12.72
C THR A 95 -18.64 -20.56 -13.74
N SER A 96 -19.25 -20.71 -14.91
CA SER A 96 -18.78 -21.59 -15.98
C SER A 96 -17.53 -21.00 -16.65
N GLY A 97 -16.37 -21.59 -16.39
CA GLY A 97 -15.10 -21.21 -17.03
C GLY A 97 -13.87 -21.69 -16.25
N SER A 98 -12.69 -21.59 -16.86
CA SER A 98 -11.42 -22.00 -16.24
C SER A 98 -11.07 -21.18 -14.98
N SER A 99 -11.58 -19.96 -14.87
CA SER A 99 -11.41 -19.07 -13.72
C SER A 99 -12.39 -19.35 -12.57
N LYS A 100 -13.48 -20.10 -12.80
CA LYS A 100 -14.58 -20.30 -11.83
C LYS A 100 -15.07 -18.99 -11.19
N GLN A 101 -15.23 -17.96 -12.00
CA GLN A 101 -15.63 -16.60 -11.58
C GLN A 101 -16.69 -16.04 -12.53
N PRO A 102 -17.68 -15.31 -12.01
CA PRO A 102 -18.68 -14.68 -12.84
C PRO A 102 -18.19 -13.38 -13.48
N PRO A 103 -18.81 -12.94 -14.59
CA PRO A 103 -18.65 -11.58 -15.10
C PRO A 103 -19.03 -10.54 -14.04
N ALA A 104 -18.27 -9.44 -13.94
CA ALA A 104 -18.51 -8.38 -12.97
C ALA A 104 -19.94 -7.77 -13.06
N GLY A 105 -20.52 -7.73 -14.26
CA GLY A 105 -21.89 -7.25 -14.47
C GLY A 105 -22.96 -8.13 -13.82
N GLU A 106 -22.70 -9.42 -13.62
CA GLU A 106 -23.64 -10.32 -12.94
C GLU A 106 -23.69 -10.06 -11.44
N LEU A 107 -22.55 -9.70 -10.82
CA LEU A 107 -22.53 -9.32 -9.41
C LEU A 107 -23.45 -8.13 -9.13
N VAL A 108 -23.50 -7.18 -10.08
CA VAL A 108 -24.40 -6.01 -10.02
C VAL A 108 -25.84 -6.42 -10.33
N THR A 109 -26.05 -7.18 -11.41
CA THR A 109 -27.41 -7.58 -11.86
C THR A 109 -28.15 -8.41 -10.81
N HIS A 110 -27.43 -9.25 -10.07
CA HIS A 110 -27.99 -10.11 -9.04
C HIS A 110 -27.89 -9.55 -7.61
N ASN A 111 -27.46 -8.28 -7.45
CA ASN A 111 -27.28 -7.63 -6.14
C ASN A 111 -26.50 -8.53 -5.18
N VAL A 112 -25.34 -9.01 -5.64
CA VAL A 112 -24.50 -9.92 -4.84
C VAL A 112 -23.92 -9.10 -3.69
N ALA A 113 -24.23 -9.53 -2.47
CA ALA A 113 -23.71 -8.92 -1.26
C ALA A 113 -22.66 -9.82 -0.61
N GLY A 114 -21.65 -9.23 0.03
CA GLY A 114 -20.52 -9.96 0.59
C GLY A 114 -19.97 -9.33 1.84
N GLY A 115 -19.41 -10.14 2.73
CA GLY A 115 -18.86 -9.68 4.00
C GLY A 115 -18.23 -10.81 4.79
N PHE A 116 -17.79 -10.50 6.01
CA PHE A 116 -17.33 -11.54 6.93
C PHE A 116 -18.48 -12.50 7.27
N ASP A 117 -18.13 -13.76 7.53
CA ASP A 117 -19.10 -14.74 8.02
C ASP A 117 -19.76 -14.28 9.34
N GLU A 118 -20.87 -14.91 9.70
CA GLU A 118 -21.67 -14.50 10.86
C GLU A 118 -20.87 -14.54 12.17
N GLN A 119 -20.00 -15.52 12.33
CA GLN A 119 -19.19 -15.69 13.53
C GLN A 119 -18.17 -14.54 13.68
N HIS A 120 -17.42 -14.24 12.62
CA HIS A 120 -16.41 -13.20 12.62
C HIS A 120 -17.02 -11.80 12.66
N PHE A 121 -18.12 -11.56 11.93
CA PHE A 121 -18.87 -10.30 12.03
C PHE A 121 -19.36 -10.04 13.46
N ALA A 122 -19.88 -11.05 14.16
CA ALA A 122 -20.34 -10.91 15.54
C ALA A 122 -19.21 -10.53 16.52
N LEU A 123 -17.96 -10.92 16.23
CA LEU A 123 -16.78 -10.49 16.99
C LEU A 123 -16.41 -9.04 16.67
N LEU A 124 -16.34 -8.69 15.38
CA LEU A 124 -15.94 -7.36 14.90
C LEU A 124 -16.92 -6.27 15.37
N LYS A 125 -18.23 -6.54 15.26
CA LYS A 125 -19.29 -5.62 15.69
C LYS A 125 -19.20 -5.21 17.17
N LYS A 126 -18.55 -6.03 18.01
CA LYS A 126 -18.43 -5.79 19.45
C LYS A 126 -17.12 -5.11 19.85
N SER A 127 -16.15 -4.95 18.93
CA SER A 127 -14.80 -4.51 19.29
C SER A 127 -14.13 -3.69 18.19
N ASN A 128 -14.21 -2.36 18.32
CA ASN A 128 -13.42 -1.44 17.49
C ASN A 128 -11.91 -1.64 17.69
N THR A 129 -11.47 -2.05 18.89
CA THR A 129 -10.07 -2.39 19.14
C THR A 129 -9.61 -3.56 18.26
N LEU A 130 -10.45 -4.58 18.09
CA LEU A 130 -10.14 -5.68 17.17
C LEU A 130 -10.09 -5.21 15.72
N ILE A 131 -11.04 -4.37 15.29
CA ILE A 131 -11.06 -3.78 13.95
C ILE A 131 -9.76 -3.02 13.68
N ASN A 132 -9.35 -2.13 14.58
CA ASN A 132 -8.11 -1.35 14.46
C ASN A 132 -6.86 -2.25 14.46
N THR A 133 -6.87 -3.33 15.24
CA THR A 133 -5.78 -4.31 15.25
C THR A 133 -5.65 -5.02 13.90
N LEU A 134 -6.76 -5.49 13.32
CA LEU A 134 -6.76 -6.14 12.00
C LEU A 134 -6.36 -5.16 10.90
N ALA A 135 -6.89 -3.93 10.94
CA ALA A 135 -6.52 -2.88 10.01
C ALA A 135 -5.00 -2.61 10.07
N GLN A 136 -4.44 -2.48 11.26
CA GLN A 136 -2.99 -2.32 11.46
C GLN A 136 -2.19 -3.51 10.90
N GLN A 137 -2.62 -4.76 11.14
CA GLN A 137 -1.95 -5.95 10.59
C GLN A 137 -1.92 -5.92 9.05
N ILE A 138 -3.07 -5.65 8.42
CA ILE A 138 -3.19 -5.57 6.95
C ILE A 138 -2.30 -4.43 6.41
N LEU A 139 -2.33 -3.27 7.05
CA LEU A 139 -1.55 -2.10 6.65
C LEU A 139 -0.04 -2.37 6.73
N GLU A 140 0.42 -2.93 7.84
CA GLU A 140 1.84 -3.25 8.06
C GLU A 140 2.38 -4.30 7.08
N ALA A 141 1.55 -5.30 6.75
CA ALA A 141 1.93 -6.40 5.86
C ALA A 141 2.05 -5.97 4.39
N HIS A 142 1.30 -4.94 3.95
CA HIS A 142 1.12 -4.67 2.52
C HIS A 142 1.51 -3.27 2.05
N PHE A 143 1.74 -2.33 2.96
CA PHE A 143 1.99 -0.92 2.60
C PHE A 143 3.20 -0.34 3.35
N THR A 144 3.84 0.69 2.80
CA THR A 144 4.87 1.46 3.52
C THR A 144 4.24 2.35 4.58
N GLU A 145 5.00 2.70 5.62
CA GLU A 145 4.51 3.49 6.77
C GLU A 145 3.79 4.77 6.35
N SER A 146 4.32 5.50 5.36
CA SER A 146 3.69 6.73 4.85
C SER A 146 2.31 6.48 4.21
N ILE A 147 2.13 5.34 3.55
CA ILE A 147 0.87 4.92 2.93
C ILE A 147 -0.08 4.34 3.98
N GLN A 148 0.44 3.66 5.00
CA GLN A 148 -0.35 3.18 6.12
C GLN A 148 -1.05 4.34 6.83
N GLU A 149 -0.32 5.43 7.12
CA GLU A 149 -0.88 6.65 7.71
C GLU A 149 -1.99 7.26 6.83
N GLU A 150 -1.77 7.34 5.51
CA GLU A 150 -2.76 7.92 4.59
C GLU A 150 -4.06 7.11 4.58
N ILE A 151 -3.97 5.78 4.43
CA ILE A 151 -5.14 4.89 4.38
C ILE A 151 -5.86 4.86 5.74
N ALA A 152 -5.12 4.78 6.84
CA ALA A 152 -5.71 4.75 8.18
C ALA A 152 -6.50 6.03 8.49
N ASN A 153 -5.93 7.20 8.16
CA ASN A 153 -6.62 8.48 8.34
C ASN A 153 -7.87 8.59 7.47
N GLU A 154 -7.80 8.14 6.22
CA GLU A 154 -8.94 8.19 5.29
C GLU A 154 -10.08 7.29 5.73
N LEU A 155 -9.77 6.07 6.18
CA LEU A 155 -10.77 5.07 6.59
C LEU A 155 -11.15 5.17 8.08
N GLY A 156 -10.55 6.10 8.82
CA GLY A 156 -10.86 6.40 10.21
C GLY A 156 -10.35 5.36 11.22
N PHE A 157 -9.29 4.62 10.89
CA PHE A 157 -8.68 3.66 11.82
C PHE A 157 -7.78 4.37 12.84
N ASP A 158 -7.96 4.02 14.11
CA ASP A 158 -7.04 4.40 15.17
C ASP A 158 -5.95 3.32 15.28
N ILE A 159 -4.96 3.41 14.39
CA ILE A 159 -3.80 2.51 14.42
C ILE A 159 -2.83 2.98 15.48
N LEU A 160 -2.39 2.05 16.33
CA LEU A 160 -1.31 2.35 17.26
C LEU A 160 -0.07 2.65 16.41
N GLN A 161 0.39 3.90 16.43
CA GLN A 161 1.72 4.29 15.99
C GLN A 161 2.79 3.71 16.93
N ASN A 162 2.72 2.42 17.23
CA ASN A 162 3.90 1.64 17.54
C ASN A 162 4.70 1.63 16.25
N ARG A 163 5.46 2.71 16.01
CA ARG A 163 6.48 2.75 14.97
C ARG A 163 7.36 1.54 15.22
N LYS A 164 7.06 0.43 14.53
CA LYS A 164 7.92 -0.75 14.51
C LYS A 164 9.28 -0.18 14.17
N GLN A 165 10.18 -0.24 15.16
CA GLN A 165 11.40 0.57 15.16
C GLN A 165 12.08 0.33 13.82
N ARG A 166 12.04 1.33 12.91
CA ARG A 166 12.73 1.22 11.63
C ARG A 166 14.14 0.79 11.96
N ASP A 167 14.66 -0.21 11.26
CA ASP A 167 15.98 -0.77 11.54
C ASP A 167 16.98 0.40 11.71
N PRO A 168 17.42 0.67 12.96
CA PRO A 168 18.20 1.87 13.22
C PRO A 168 19.53 1.83 12.46
N LEU A 169 20.05 0.62 12.21
CA LEU A 169 21.28 0.41 11.47
C LEU A 169 21.07 0.72 9.99
N PHE A 170 19.99 0.24 9.38
CA PHE A 170 19.66 0.58 7.98
C PHE A 170 19.57 2.08 7.79
N ARG A 171 18.81 2.77 8.66
CA ARG A 171 18.68 4.23 8.60
C ARG A 171 20.04 4.90 8.71
N GLN A 172 20.84 4.54 9.71
CA GLN A 172 22.16 5.13 9.93
C GLN A 172 23.10 4.91 8.73
N GLN A 173 23.13 3.69 8.18
CA GLN A 173 23.98 3.33 7.06
C GLN A 173 23.61 4.10 5.79
N VAL A 174 22.32 4.18 5.45
CA VAL A 174 21.83 4.94 4.29
C VAL A 174 22.15 6.42 4.46
N LEU A 175 21.77 7.03 5.59
CA LEU A 175 22.03 8.46 5.78
C LEU A 175 23.53 8.78 5.70
N ARG A 176 24.39 7.94 6.27
CA ARG A 176 25.85 8.11 6.16
C ARG A 176 26.34 7.98 4.72
N ALA A 177 25.82 7.04 3.94
CA ALA A 177 26.24 6.82 2.55
C ALA A 177 25.94 8.03 1.65
N TYR A 178 24.88 8.78 1.95
CA TYR A 178 24.49 10.02 1.27
C TYR A 178 24.92 11.29 2.03
N ASN A 179 25.92 11.20 2.91
CA ASN A 179 26.46 12.35 3.66
C ASN A 179 25.41 13.17 4.45
N TYR A 180 24.37 12.50 4.96
CA TYR A 180 23.24 13.12 5.67
C TYR A 180 22.52 14.20 4.85
N GLU A 181 22.39 13.96 3.54
CA GLU A 181 21.75 14.86 2.60
C GLU A 181 20.66 14.13 1.78
N CYS A 182 19.60 14.85 1.44
CA CYS A 182 18.58 14.32 0.55
C CYS A 182 19.16 14.14 -0.86
N ALA A 183 19.10 12.92 -1.38
CA ALA A 183 19.60 12.54 -2.70
C ALA A 183 18.98 13.35 -3.86
N ILE A 184 17.79 13.94 -3.67
CA ILE A 184 17.09 14.70 -4.72
C ILE A 184 17.41 16.20 -4.62
N CYS A 185 17.16 16.82 -3.46
CA CYS A 185 17.18 18.28 -3.33
C CYS A 185 18.33 18.85 -2.51
N GLY A 186 19.19 18.01 -1.95
CA GLY A 186 20.31 18.47 -1.13
C GLY A 186 19.93 18.92 0.28
N PHE A 187 18.69 18.72 0.71
CA PHE A 187 18.26 19.10 2.07
C PHE A 187 19.03 18.30 3.14
N ASN A 188 19.71 19.01 4.03
CA ASN A 188 20.60 18.45 5.06
C ASN A 188 20.47 19.16 6.43
N MET A 189 19.27 19.67 6.74
CA MET A 189 19.02 20.43 7.98
C MET A 189 19.40 19.63 9.22
N ARG A 190 20.09 20.29 10.15
CA ARG A 190 20.46 19.77 11.46
C ARG A 190 19.95 20.68 12.56
N HIS A 191 19.54 20.07 13.66
CA HIS A 191 19.36 20.73 14.94
C HIS A 191 20.31 20.05 15.92
N ASP A 192 21.28 20.83 16.40
CA ASP A 192 22.45 20.34 17.13
C ASP A 192 23.20 19.25 16.34
N SER A 193 23.36 18.07 16.93
CA SER A 193 24.02 16.91 16.33
C SER A 193 23.07 16.00 15.55
N THR A 194 21.77 16.35 15.46
CA THR A 194 20.73 15.48 14.88
C THR A 194 20.21 16.00 13.55
N SER A 195 20.08 15.11 12.56
CA SER A 195 19.43 15.45 11.29
C SER A 195 17.92 15.55 11.46
N VAL A 196 17.35 16.64 10.93
CA VAL A 196 15.91 16.92 10.97
C VAL A 196 15.29 16.56 9.63
N ALA A 197 14.11 15.95 9.64
CA ALA A 197 13.30 15.64 8.45
C ALA A 197 14.04 14.90 7.32
N LEU A 198 15.08 14.12 7.65
CA LEU A 198 15.79 13.25 6.72
C LEU A 198 15.50 11.78 7.06
N GLU A 199 15.26 10.97 6.04
CA GLU A 199 14.78 9.60 6.17
C GLU A 199 15.48 8.64 5.21
N ALA A 200 15.58 7.38 5.62
CA ALA A 200 16.01 6.30 4.74
C ALA A 200 14.77 5.68 4.09
N ALA A 201 14.61 5.91 2.79
CA ALA A 201 13.53 5.38 1.97
C ALA A 201 13.97 4.09 1.30
N HIS A 202 13.09 3.09 1.27
CA HIS A 202 13.33 1.88 0.50
C HIS A 202 12.95 2.11 -0.97
N ILE A 203 13.85 1.72 -1.88
CA ILE A 203 13.55 1.70 -3.32
C ILE A 203 12.55 0.56 -3.58
N LYS A 204 12.92 -0.69 -3.32
CA LYS A 204 11.97 -1.81 -3.27
C LYS A 204 11.38 -1.93 -1.87
N TRP A 205 10.06 -1.93 -1.76
CA TRP A 205 9.38 -1.95 -0.46
C TRP A 205 9.72 -3.20 0.34
N LYS A 206 9.91 -3.03 1.65
CA LYS A 206 10.20 -4.13 2.59
C LYS A 206 9.08 -5.17 2.60
N GLN A 207 7.83 -4.73 2.55
CA GLN A 207 6.63 -5.57 2.46
C GLN A 207 6.61 -6.49 1.22
N HIS A 208 7.44 -6.17 0.21
CA HIS A 208 7.57 -6.94 -1.03
C HIS A 208 8.99 -7.48 -1.24
N GLY A 209 9.70 -7.77 -0.13
CA GLY A 209 11.00 -8.45 -0.17
C GLY A 209 12.20 -7.54 -0.48
N GLY A 210 12.04 -6.22 -0.36
CA GLY A 210 13.18 -5.31 -0.43
C GLY A 210 14.10 -5.44 0.79
N PRO A 211 15.41 -5.68 0.61
CA PRO A 211 16.34 -5.84 1.73
C PRO A 211 16.68 -4.50 2.40
N CYS A 212 17.05 -4.55 3.67
CA CYS A 212 17.59 -3.41 4.43
C CYS A 212 19.09 -3.20 4.10
N GLU A 213 19.42 -2.91 2.85
CA GLU A 213 20.81 -2.67 2.38
C GLU A 213 20.94 -1.27 1.76
N ILE A 214 22.14 -0.68 1.83
CA ILE A 214 22.39 0.67 1.27
C ILE A 214 21.98 0.77 -0.21
N SER A 215 22.25 -0.28 -0.99
CA SER A 215 21.88 -0.36 -2.42
C SER A 215 20.37 -0.41 -2.71
N ASN A 216 19.53 -0.64 -1.68
CA ASN A 216 18.07 -0.52 -1.73
C ASN A 216 17.57 0.74 -0.99
N GLY A 217 18.48 1.62 -0.57
CA GLY A 217 18.19 2.77 0.26
C GLY A 217 18.49 4.10 -0.45
N LEU A 218 17.60 5.08 -0.26
CA LEU A 218 17.84 6.48 -0.58
C LEU A 218 17.72 7.32 0.68
N ALA A 219 18.64 8.27 0.89
CA ALA A 219 18.43 9.32 1.87
C ALA A 219 17.51 10.38 1.25
N LEU A 220 16.30 10.56 1.76
CA LEU A 220 15.32 11.52 1.26
C LEU A 220 14.82 12.42 2.38
N CYS A 221 14.54 13.69 2.09
CA CYS A 221 13.81 14.52 3.04
C CYS A 221 12.37 14.00 3.18
N ALA A 222 11.68 14.33 4.27
CA ALA A 222 10.34 13.82 4.56
C ALA A 222 9.34 14.06 3.42
N ILE A 223 9.45 15.19 2.70
CA ILE A 223 8.59 15.52 1.56
C ILE A 223 8.88 14.59 0.38
N HIS A 224 10.15 14.48 -0.03
CA HIS A 224 10.53 13.59 -1.13
C HIS A 224 10.27 12.12 -0.80
N HIS A 225 10.45 11.70 0.45
CA HIS A 225 10.16 10.33 0.85
C HIS A 225 8.66 10.00 0.70
N LYS A 226 7.76 10.86 1.21
CA LYS A 226 6.32 10.67 1.06
C LYS A 226 5.90 10.68 -0.41
N ALA A 227 6.41 11.61 -1.21
CA ALA A 227 6.15 11.67 -2.65
C ALA A 227 6.67 10.42 -3.39
N PHE A 228 7.83 9.91 -2.98
CA PHE A 228 8.41 8.69 -3.54
C PHE A 228 7.51 7.51 -3.22
N ASP A 229 7.16 7.27 -1.95
CA ASP A 229 6.26 6.17 -1.56
C ASP A 229 4.88 6.23 -2.23
N LYS A 230 4.34 7.44 -2.44
CA LYS A 230 3.08 7.62 -3.16
C LYS A 230 3.17 7.30 -4.65
N GLY A 231 4.38 7.26 -5.21
CA GLY A 231 4.62 7.11 -6.65
C GLY A 231 4.50 8.41 -7.42
N SER A 232 4.42 9.56 -6.74
CA SER A 232 4.44 10.89 -7.35
C SER A 232 5.78 11.21 -8.00
N ILE A 233 6.86 10.63 -7.48
CA ILE A 233 8.20 10.68 -8.07
C ILE A 233 8.81 9.28 -8.13
N GLY A 234 9.68 9.07 -9.10
CA GLY A 234 10.40 7.82 -9.35
C GLY A 234 11.81 8.09 -9.87
N LEU A 235 12.50 7.02 -10.24
CA LEU A 235 13.82 7.08 -10.88
C LEU A 235 13.76 6.27 -12.19
N ASP A 236 14.48 6.75 -13.20
CA ASP A 236 14.75 5.96 -14.40
C ASP A 236 16.05 5.14 -14.28
N GLU A 237 16.41 4.42 -15.35
CA GLU A 237 17.59 3.57 -15.45
C GLU A 237 18.90 4.35 -15.33
N SER A 238 18.89 5.66 -15.58
CA SER A 238 20.03 6.57 -15.43
C SER A 238 20.02 7.32 -14.09
N MET A 239 19.24 6.85 -13.11
CA MET A 239 19.08 7.49 -11.79
C MET A 239 18.57 8.93 -11.86
N ARG A 240 17.84 9.29 -12.92
CA ARG A 240 17.22 10.61 -13.04
C ARG A 240 15.83 10.60 -12.43
N VAL A 241 15.48 11.69 -11.76
CA VAL A 241 14.17 11.87 -11.14
C VAL A 241 13.11 11.94 -12.23
N GLN A 242 12.09 11.09 -12.10
CA GLN A 242 10.88 11.11 -12.92
C GLN A 242 9.75 11.67 -12.05
N VAL A 243 8.96 12.61 -12.58
CA VAL A 243 7.80 13.18 -11.88
C VAL A 243 6.54 12.70 -12.58
N SER A 244 5.60 12.16 -11.80
CA SER A 244 4.31 11.71 -12.32
C SER A 244 3.54 12.87 -12.96
N PRO A 245 2.91 12.68 -14.13
CA PRO A 245 2.07 13.71 -14.77
C PRO A 245 0.84 14.07 -13.94
N ALA A 246 0.45 13.23 -12.97
CA ALA A 246 -0.64 13.53 -12.05
C ALA A 246 -0.24 14.56 -10.96
N VAL A 247 1.06 14.85 -10.79
CA VAL A 247 1.54 15.87 -9.86
C VAL A 247 1.10 17.24 -10.35
N ASN A 248 0.25 17.88 -9.54
CA ASN A 248 -0.27 19.22 -9.76
C ASN A 248 0.07 20.11 -8.56
N GLY A 249 0.03 21.42 -8.77
CA GLY A 249 0.33 22.40 -7.73
C GLY A 249 0.80 23.74 -8.28
N SER A 250 1.29 24.59 -7.39
CA SER A 250 1.80 25.93 -7.71
C SER A 250 3.25 26.10 -7.25
N GLY A 251 3.76 27.34 -7.16
CA GLY A 251 5.20 27.66 -7.10
C GLY A 251 6.10 26.76 -6.25
N ILE A 252 5.69 26.35 -5.04
CA ILE A 252 6.52 25.48 -4.20
C ILE A 252 6.65 24.06 -4.75
N VAL A 253 5.60 23.52 -5.37
CA VAL A 253 5.62 22.20 -6.03
C VAL A 253 6.60 22.21 -7.20
N GLY A 254 6.65 23.31 -7.97
CA GLY A 254 7.65 23.50 -9.01
C GLY A 254 9.08 23.36 -8.47
N ARG A 255 9.39 24.08 -7.39
CA ARG A 255 10.72 24.04 -6.76
C ARG A 255 11.06 22.72 -6.10
N LEU A 256 10.08 22.01 -5.54
CA LEU A 256 10.30 20.75 -4.84
C LEU A 256 10.35 19.55 -5.79
N PHE A 257 9.70 19.61 -6.96
CA PHE A 257 9.54 18.45 -7.83
C PHE A 257 9.91 18.72 -9.28
N TRP A 258 9.26 19.68 -9.95
CA TRP A 258 9.46 19.89 -11.39
C TRP A 258 10.87 20.37 -11.74
N ASP A 259 11.48 21.20 -10.89
CA ASP A 259 12.87 21.65 -11.05
C ASP A 259 13.87 20.49 -10.97
N PHE A 260 13.48 19.33 -10.41
CA PHE A 260 14.31 18.14 -10.33
C PHE A 260 14.01 17.12 -11.44
N SER A 261 12.92 17.28 -12.20
CA SER A 261 12.55 16.34 -13.27
C SER A 261 13.68 16.20 -14.30
N GLY A 262 14.09 14.97 -14.58
CA GLY A 262 15.19 14.63 -15.50
C GLY A 262 16.61 14.87 -14.95
N LYS A 263 16.76 15.40 -13.72
CA LYS A 263 18.06 15.55 -13.07
C LYS A 263 18.46 14.25 -12.38
N GLU A 264 19.76 13.94 -12.44
CA GLU A 264 20.34 12.82 -11.72
C GLU A 264 20.35 13.10 -10.22
N ILE A 265 20.03 12.09 -9.40
CA ILE A 265 20.15 12.19 -7.95
C ILE A 265 21.62 12.20 -7.51
N ALA A 266 21.90 12.75 -6.35
CA ALA A 266 23.18 12.51 -5.69
C ALA A 266 23.29 11.02 -5.34
N LEU A 267 24.42 10.41 -5.72
CA LEU A 267 24.73 9.01 -5.45
C LEU A 267 25.72 8.91 -4.29
N PRO A 268 25.77 7.76 -3.58
CA PRO A 268 26.78 7.52 -2.56
C PRO A 268 28.21 7.70 -3.10
N MET A 269 29.18 7.97 -2.24
CA MET A 269 30.59 8.07 -2.69
C MET A 269 31.16 6.72 -3.15
N ILE A 270 30.66 5.62 -2.59
CA ILE A 270 31.11 4.25 -2.85
C ILE A 270 30.18 3.63 -3.90
N ARG A 271 30.74 3.16 -5.03
CA ARG A 271 29.96 2.64 -6.17
C ARG A 271 29.15 1.39 -5.84
N GLU A 272 29.68 0.54 -4.98
CA GLU A 272 29.02 -0.69 -4.51
C GLU A 272 27.73 -0.39 -3.74
N ASN A 273 27.60 0.83 -3.22
CA ASN A 273 26.43 1.30 -2.50
C ASN A 273 25.37 1.95 -3.41
N TYR A 274 25.61 2.04 -4.72
CA TYR A 274 24.64 2.65 -5.63
C TYR A 274 23.31 1.89 -5.61
N PRO A 275 22.19 2.59 -5.85
CA PRO A 275 20.91 1.96 -6.13
C PRO A 275 21.05 0.82 -7.15
N LYS A 276 20.66 -0.40 -6.78
CA LYS A 276 20.64 -1.53 -7.72
C LYS A 276 19.51 -1.36 -8.74
N GLU A 277 19.84 -1.61 -10.00
CA GLU A 277 18.90 -1.48 -11.13
C GLU A 277 17.60 -2.26 -10.93
N GLY A 278 17.68 -3.50 -10.46
CA GLY A 278 16.48 -4.33 -10.23
C GLY A 278 15.50 -3.74 -9.20
N PHE A 279 15.98 -3.00 -8.19
CA PHE A 279 15.08 -2.32 -7.24
C PHE A 279 14.42 -1.10 -7.88
N VAL A 280 15.17 -0.33 -8.66
CA VAL A 280 14.65 0.83 -9.39
C VAL A 280 13.63 0.40 -10.44
N GLU A 281 13.92 -0.68 -11.17
CA GLU A 281 13.00 -1.28 -12.14
C GLU A 281 11.70 -1.74 -11.49
N TRP A 282 11.79 -2.49 -10.37
CA TRP A 282 10.63 -2.91 -9.60
C TRP A 282 9.78 -1.70 -9.18
N ARG A 283 10.43 -0.66 -8.65
CA ARG A 283 9.72 0.53 -8.17
C ARG A 283 9.02 1.29 -9.29
N ARG A 284 9.67 1.43 -10.45
CA ARG A 284 9.10 2.03 -11.65
C ARG A 284 7.83 1.29 -12.10
N LYS A 285 7.81 -0.04 -12.01
CA LYS A 285 6.66 -0.87 -12.43
C LYS A 285 5.54 -0.94 -11.39
N GLU A 286 5.88 -0.93 -10.10
CA GLU A 286 4.94 -1.29 -9.03
C GLU A 286 4.54 -0.14 -8.10
N VAL A 287 5.20 1.01 -8.18
CA VAL A 287 4.94 2.16 -7.29
C VAL A 287 4.80 3.46 -8.08
N PHE A 288 5.73 3.77 -8.99
CA PHE A 288 5.69 5.01 -9.76
C PHE A 288 4.44 5.11 -10.64
N ARG A 289 3.88 6.32 -10.75
CA ARG A 289 2.61 6.61 -11.44
C ARG A 289 2.84 7.50 -12.65
N GLY A 290 3.58 7.06 -13.65
CA GLY A 290 3.93 7.86 -14.82
C GLY A 290 4.02 7.09 -16.12
#